data_AF-A0AAW3U8G5-F1
#
_entry.id   AF-A0AAW3U8G5-F1
#
_cell.length_a   1.000
_cell.length_b   1.000
_cell.length_c   1.000
_cell.angle_alpha   90.00
_cell.angle_beta   90.00
_cell.angle_gamma   90.00
#
_symmetry.space_group_name_H-M   'P 1'
#
loop_
_entity.id
_entity.type
_entity.pdbx_description
1 polymer ?
#
loop_
_entity_poly.entity_id
_entity_poly.type
_entity_poly.pdbx_seq_one_letter_code
_entity_poly.pdbx_strand_id
1 'polypeptide(L)'
;MKIMHMLGVLVLVAALALLALGGEGYNGQRGLLDAIAAQVISSDALRNHMQADMMHDALRGDVTAALLAASTKDDKAVSAARSALGEHAGEFRESLAANRKLPLAPALRADLDAVTPALQAYIASADQVVKAAETQADSAAAYADFNDKFGQLETRMGAISERILALNEASRRQAEQYSHRVMWQQGSAVVLAFVCLALAAGWILRSVFGLLGGEPQLAMAAAQHIAEGRLDQPIPVAAKHSRSLMAALARMQRDLRERLERERLERERSIAAENLRIRTALDNASTGMYIADPDLTIIYTNSALQNLLHTYADDIQACAPAFHRTANLVGQPVSLLEVGNAQDAEIYQRLDRQGAAQREVQYRTTCIAQNVSAIRDDAGAHLGFV
;
A
#
# COMPACT_ATOMS: atom_id res chain seq x y z
N MET A 1 11.71 -12.95 1.00
CA MET A 1 12.66 -11.81 1.00
C MET A 1 12.29 -10.64 0.08
N LYS A 2 11.90 -10.83 -1.20
CA LYS A 2 11.69 -9.69 -2.14
C LYS A 2 10.62 -8.66 -1.73
N ILE A 3 9.48 -9.08 -1.16
CA ILE A 3 8.40 -8.16 -0.74
C ILE A 3 8.81 -7.30 0.45
N MET A 4 9.49 -7.86 1.46
CA MET A 4 10.01 -7.08 2.60
C MET A 4 11.03 -6.02 2.16
N HIS A 5 11.88 -6.33 1.17
CA HIS A 5 12.81 -5.33 0.62
C HIS A 5 12.07 -4.20 -0.10
N MET A 6 11.01 -4.52 -0.85
CA MET A 6 10.17 -3.52 -1.51
C MET A 6 9.46 -2.60 -0.51
N LEU A 7 8.91 -3.18 0.56
CA LEU A 7 8.27 -2.41 1.63
C LEU A 7 9.29 -1.52 2.34
N GLY A 8 10.49 -2.05 2.62
CA GLY A 8 11.60 -1.30 3.20
C GLY A 8 12.04 -0.11 2.33
N VAL A 9 12.10 -0.28 1.01
CA VAL A 9 12.40 0.81 0.06
C VAL A 9 11.30 1.88 0.11
N LEU A 10 10.02 1.50 0.16
CA LEU A 10 8.92 2.48 0.26
C LEU A 10 9.02 3.30 1.55
N VAL A 11 9.25 2.63 2.69
CA VAL A 11 9.42 3.29 3.99
C VAL A 11 10.63 4.23 3.96
N LEU A 12 11.74 3.80 3.36
CA LEU A 12 12.93 4.63 3.22
C LEU A 12 12.69 5.87 2.35
N VAL A 13 12.02 5.71 1.19
CA VAL A 13 11.65 6.83 0.31
C VAL A 13 10.71 7.80 1.04
N ALA A 14 9.72 7.30 1.77
CA ALA A 14 8.83 8.13 2.56
C ALA A 14 9.58 8.90 3.66
N ALA A 15 10.48 8.23 4.39
CA ALA A 15 11.29 8.86 5.43
C ALA A 15 12.22 9.95 4.86
N LEU A 16 12.89 9.68 3.73
CA LEU A 16 13.74 10.66 3.06
C LEU A 16 12.93 11.85 2.53
N ALA A 17 11.74 11.62 1.98
CA ALA A 17 10.85 12.68 1.54
C ALA A 17 10.40 13.59 2.71
N LEU A 18 10.06 13.00 3.86
CA LEU A 18 9.70 13.75 5.06
C LEU A 18 10.89 14.57 5.61
N LEU A 19 12.10 13.99 5.62
CA LEU A 19 13.31 14.70 6.04
C LEU A 19 13.65 15.86 5.10
N ALA A 20 13.52 15.66 3.79
CA ALA A 20 13.74 16.73 2.81
C ALA A 20 12.72 17.86 2.98
N LEU A 21 11.43 17.54 3.08
CA LEU A 21 10.37 18.51 3.33
C LEU A 21 10.57 19.27 4.65
N GLY A 22 10.94 18.56 5.71
CA GLY A 22 11.25 19.16 7.01
C GLY A 22 12.46 20.07 6.95
N GLY A 23 13.53 19.66 6.28
CA GLY A 23 14.76 20.43 6.12
C GLY A 23 14.56 21.70 5.29
N GLU A 24 13.90 21.59 4.14
CA GLU A 24 13.55 22.74 3.28
C GLU A 24 12.59 23.70 3.98
N GLY A 25 11.57 23.16 4.64
CA GLY A 25 10.62 23.95 5.43
C GLY A 25 11.30 24.73 6.55
N TYR A 26 12.19 24.07 7.30
CA TYR A 26 12.93 24.70 8.39
C TYR A 26 13.86 25.82 7.91
N ASN A 27 14.61 25.58 6.83
CA ASN A 27 15.52 26.58 6.28
C ASN A 27 14.76 27.78 5.68
N GLY A 28 13.68 27.51 4.95
CA GLY A 28 12.81 28.56 4.42
C GLY A 28 12.19 29.42 5.51
N GLN A 29 11.75 28.80 6.61
CA GLN A 29 11.15 29.53 7.73
C GLN A 29 12.17 30.35 8.52
N ARG A 30 13.41 29.87 8.70
CA ARG A 30 14.50 30.68 9.26
C ARG A 30 14.78 31.93 8.41
N GLY A 31 14.91 31.77 7.10
CA GLY A 31 15.15 32.91 6.20
C GLY A 31 14.02 33.95 6.25
N LEU A 32 12.76 33.50 6.38
CA LEU A 32 11.62 34.40 6.56
C LEU A 32 11.66 35.13 7.92
N LEU A 33 12.03 34.44 9.00
CA LEU A 33 12.18 35.06 10.32
C LEU A 33 13.28 36.13 10.32
N ASP A 34 14.42 35.86 9.67
CA ASP A 34 15.51 36.83 9.55
C ASP A 34 15.08 38.06 8.74
N ALA A 35 14.33 37.87 7.64
CA ALA A 35 13.80 38.96 6.83
C ALA A 35 12.77 39.81 7.60
N ILE A 36 11.90 39.18 8.38
CA ILE A 36 10.94 39.87 9.26
C ILE A 36 11.68 40.64 10.35
N ALA A 37 12.69 40.04 10.99
CA ALA A 37 13.49 40.71 12.00
C ALA A 37 14.19 41.95 11.43
N ALA A 38 14.79 41.84 10.25
CA ALA A 38 15.38 42.99 9.55
C ALA A 38 14.37 44.09 9.25
N GLN A 39 13.15 43.72 8.82
CA GLN A 39 12.05 44.67 8.59
C GLN A 39 11.64 45.39 9.88
N VAL A 40 11.52 44.68 11.01
CA VAL A 40 11.20 45.27 12.31
C VAL A 40 12.30 46.25 12.75
N ILE A 41 13.57 45.85 12.66
CA ILE A 41 14.71 46.72 12.98
C ILE A 41 14.69 47.99 12.13
N SER A 42 14.43 47.86 10.82
CA SER A 42 14.35 49.01 9.93
C SER A 42 13.15 49.91 10.21
N SER A 43 12.04 49.36 10.71
CA SER A 43 10.85 50.11 11.11
C SER A 43 11.09 50.88 12.42
N ASP A 44 11.74 50.26 13.40
CA ASP A 44 12.13 50.92 14.65
C ASP A 44 13.13 52.05 14.38
N ALA A 45 14.09 51.81 13.47
CA ALA A 45 15.06 52.81 13.05
C ALA A 45 14.38 54.05 12.44
N LEU A 46 13.40 53.82 11.54
CA LEU A 46 12.61 54.87 10.91
C LEU A 46 11.79 55.64 11.93
N ARG A 47 11.10 54.95 12.85
CA ARG A 47 10.27 55.60 13.88
C ARG A 47 11.08 56.53 14.77
N ASN A 48 12.21 56.05 15.30
CA ASN A 48 13.10 56.86 16.13
C ASN A 48 13.70 58.02 15.33
N HIS A 49 13.99 57.83 14.04
CA HIS A 49 14.50 58.91 13.17
C HIS A 49 13.43 59.98 12.91
N MET A 50 12.17 59.60 12.68
CA MET A 50 11.07 60.55 12.55
C MET A 50 10.84 61.33 13.86
N GLN A 51 10.94 60.68 15.03
CA GLN A 51 10.89 61.40 16.31
C GLN A 51 12.03 62.40 16.43
N ALA A 52 13.24 62.01 16.04
CA ALA A 52 14.41 62.88 16.04
C ALA A 52 14.25 64.09 15.09
N ASP A 53 13.67 63.87 13.90
CA ASP A 53 13.34 64.92 12.94
C ASP A 53 12.25 65.88 13.47
N MET A 54 11.22 65.36 14.13
CA MET A 54 10.24 66.18 14.83
C MET A 54 10.89 67.04 15.93
N MET A 55 11.83 66.48 16.71
CA MET A 55 12.55 67.23 17.75
C MET A 55 13.49 68.29 17.18
N HIS A 56 14.05 68.05 16.00
CA HIS A 56 14.84 69.04 15.27
C HIS A 56 14.01 70.32 15.00
N ASP A 57 12.79 70.15 14.51
CA ASP A 57 11.85 71.26 14.29
C ASP A 57 11.31 71.84 15.60
N ALA A 58 11.05 71.02 16.62
CA ALA A 58 10.56 71.47 17.92
C ALA A 58 11.55 72.45 18.58
N LEU A 59 12.85 72.15 18.54
CA LEU A 59 13.92 73.03 19.04
C LEU A 59 13.91 74.40 18.34
N ARG A 60 13.66 74.44 17.04
CA ARG A 60 13.50 75.71 16.31
C ARG A 60 12.26 76.45 16.79
N GLY A 61 11.16 75.75 17.01
CA GLY A 61 9.96 76.27 17.65
C GLY A 61 10.27 76.94 19.00
N ASP A 62 10.96 76.23 19.89
CA ASP A 62 11.32 76.73 21.23
C ASP A 62 12.19 77.99 21.17
N VAL A 63 13.19 78.01 20.28
CA VAL A 63 14.04 79.18 20.07
C VAL A 63 13.22 80.38 19.60
N THR A 64 12.33 80.19 18.61
CA THR A 64 11.47 81.29 18.13
C THR A 64 10.47 81.75 19.18
N ALA A 65 9.92 80.84 19.99
CA ALA A 65 9.03 81.15 21.10
C ALA A 65 9.74 81.97 22.18
N ALA A 66 10.97 81.62 22.54
CA ALA A 66 11.80 82.37 23.48
C ALA A 66 12.10 83.79 22.97
N LEU A 67 12.44 83.94 21.68
CA LEU A 67 12.68 85.25 21.07
C LEU A 67 11.42 86.12 21.04
N LEU A 68 10.26 85.53 20.71
CA LEU A 68 8.98 86.24 20.75
C LEU A 68 8.63 86.69 22.17
N ALA A 69 8.76 85.79 23.15
CA ALA A 69 8.51 86.09 24.56
C ALA A 69 9.44 87.20 25.09
N ALA A 70 10.71 87.18 24.72
CA ALA A 70 11.66 88.24 25.07
C ALA A 70 11.28 89.59 24.44
N SER A 71 10.75 89.58 23.20
CA SER A 71 10.28 90.81 22.53
C SER A 71 9.05 91.43 23.21
N THR A 72 8.19 90.60 23.80
CA THR A 72 7.02 91.05 24.57
C THR A 72 7.31 91.25 26.06
N LYS A 73 8.56 91.04 26.49
CA LYS A 73 9.01 91.11 27.90
C LYS A 73 8.22 90.18 28.84
N ASP A 74 7.88 88.99 28.35
CA ASP A 74 7.20 87.96 29.15
C ASP A 74 8.22 86.93 29.67
N ASP A 75 8.80 87.20 30.84
CA ASP A 75 9.81 86.34 31.47
C ASP A 75 9.29 84.93 31.78
N LYS A 76 7.98 84.78 32.04
CA LYS A 76 7.38 83.47 32.28
C LYS A 76 7.37 82.64 31.00
N ALA A 77 7.01 83.26 29.88
CA ALA A 77 7.03 82.60 28.58
C ALA A 77 8.46 82.27 28.12
N VAL A 78 9.46 83.13 28.40
CA VAL A 78 10.88 82.81 28.14
C VAL A 78 11.32 81.58 28.96
N SER A 79 11.00 81.54 30.25
CA SER A 79 11.33 80.40 31.13
C SER A 79 10.64 79.10 30.68
N ALA A 80 9.38 79.18 30.24
CA ALA A 80 8.65 78.04 29.67
C ALA A 80 9.32 77.52 28.39
N ALA A 81 9.71 78.42 27.48
CA ALA A 81 10.43 78.05 26.25
C ALA A 81 11.81 77.43 26.57
N ARG A 82 12.50 77.89 27.62
CA ARG A 82 13.76 77.27 28.08
C ARG A 82 13.55 75.86 28.60
N SER A 83 12.47 75.61 29.34
CA SER A 83 12.13 74.26 29.82
C SER A 83 11.83 73.33 28.64
N ALA A 84 10.99 73.78 27.70
CA ALA A 84 10.64 73.02 26.50
C ALA A 84 11.89 72.69 25.65
N LEU A 85 12.79 73.66 25.47
CA LEU A 85 14.07 73.44 24.79
C LEU A 85 14.88 72.32 25.43
N GLY A 86 14.95 72.29 26.77
CA GLY A 86 15.65 71.24 27.52
C GLY A 86 15.03 69.86 27.35
N GLU A 87 13.70 69.79 27.39
CA GLU A 87 12.92 68.56 27.19
C GLU A 87 13.10 68.01 25.77
N HIS A 88 12.85 68.81 24.73
CA HIS A 88 13.01 68.40 23.34
C HIS A 88 14.47 68.07 23.00
N ALA A 89 15.45 68.80 23.56
CA ALA A 89 16.86 68.44 23.42
C ALA A 89 17.20 67.09 24.08
N GLY A 90 16.52 66.74 25.17
CA GLY A 90 16.60 65.43 25.82
C GLY A 90 16.07 64.33 24.91
N GLU A 91 14.84 64.49 24.41
CA GLU A 91 14.18 63.54 23.51
C GLU A 91 14.93 63.34 22.20
N PHE A 92 15.54 64.40 21.64
CA PHE A 92 16.34 64.30 20.43
C PHE A 92 17.58 63.42 20.64
N ARG A 93 18.27 63.61 21.78
CA ARG A 93 19.42 62.77 22.15
C ARG A 93 18.99 61.32 22.40
N GLU A 94 17.86 61.12 23.05
CA GLU A 94 17.33 59.79 23.33
C GLU A 94 16.97 59.05 22.04
N SER A 95 16.28 59.70 21.09
CA SER A 95 15.90 59.13 19.80
C SER A 95 17.12 58.68 18.99
N LEU A 96 18.18 59.50 18.96
CA LEU A 96 19.44 59.13 18.31
C LEU A 96 20.15 57.97 19.03
N ALA A 97 20.14 57.96 20.37
CA ALA A 97 20.72 56.89 21.16
C ALA A 97 19.94 55.57 21.02
N ALA A 98 18.61 55.62 20.91
CA ALA A 98 17.76 54.47 20.65
C ALA A 98 18.12 53.83 19.30
N ASN A 99 18.31 54.65 18.25
CA ASN A 99 18.79 54.16 16.96
C ASN A 99 20.15 53.49 17.02
N ARG A 100 21.10 54.03 17.78
CA ARG A 100 22.42 53.41 17.95
C ARG A 100 22.39 52.04 18.63
N LYS A 101 21.40 51.78 19.49
CA LYS A 101 21.23 50.49 20.18
C LYS A 101 20.68 49.40 19.27
N LEU A 102 20.07 49.76 18.13
CA LEU A 102 19.57 48.79 17.18
C LEU A 102 20.73 48.07 16.44
N PRO A 103 20.54 46.81 16.04
CA PRO A 103 21.51 46.07 15.23
C PRO A 103 21.49 46.55 13.76
N LEU A 104 21.85 47.82 13.56
CA LEU A 104 21.88 48.48 12.25
C LEU A 104 23.06 48.03 11.40
N ALA A 105 22.91 48.19 10.09
CA ALA A 105 23.98 48.02 9.11
C ALA A 105 25.16 48.97 9.43
N PRO A 106 26.43 48.54 9.23
CA PRO A 106 27.60 49.34 9.60
C PRO A 106 27.61 50.75 9.02
N ALA A 107 27.14 50.91 7.78
CA ALA A 107 27.11 52.21 7.12
C ALA A 107 26.08 53.17 7.75
N LEU A 108 24.89 52.69 8.09
CA LEU A 108 23.88 53.52 8.76
C LEU A 108 24.32 53.88 10.19
N ARG A 109 24.98 52.96 10.90
CA ARG A 109 25.57 53.26 12.22
C ARG A 109 26.62 54.38 12.11
N ALA A 110 27.49 54.33 11.11
CA ALA A 110 28.50 55.36 10.89
C ALA A 110 27.87 56.73 10.56
N ASP A 111 26.79 56.77 9.78
CA ASP A 111 26.08 58.02 9.48
C ASP A 111 25.45 58.64 10.75
N LEU A 112 24.82 57.81 11.59
CA LEU A 112 24.27 58.23 12.89
C LEU A 112 25.38 58.69 13.87
N ASP A 113 26.56 58.09 13.78
CA ASP A 113 27.71 58.53 14.56
C ASP A 113 28.22 59.89 14.09
N ALA A 114 28.30 60.10 12.79
CA ALA A 114 28.77 61.33 12.17
C ALA A 114 27.81 62.52 12.33
N VAL A 115 26.51 62.29 12.55
CA VAL A 115 25.53 63.37 12.80
C VAL A 115 25.54 63.84 14.26
N THR A 116 26.04 63.03 15.19
CA THR A 116 26.01 63.35 16.64
C THR A 116 26.68 64.68 16.99
N PRO A 117 27.89 65.01 16.48
CA PRO A 117 28.52 66.30 16.79
C PRO A 117 27.74 67.50 16.24
N ALA A 118 27.15 67.36 15.04
CA ALA A 118 26.31 68.40 14.44
C ALA A 118 25.04 68.65 15.26
N LEU A 119 24.41 67.58 15.75
CA LEU A 119 23.27 67.66 16.67
C LEU A 119 23.63 68.38 17.98
N GLN A 120 24.76 68.04 18.61
CA GLN A 120 25.17 68.72 19.83
C GLN A 120 25.49 70.19 19.59
N ALA A 121 26.11 70.52 18.45
CA ALA A 121 26.39 71.90 18.07
C ALA A 121 25.10 72.72 17.84
N TYR A 122 24.09 72.11 17.21
CA TYR A 122 22.77 72.70 17.01
C TYR A 122 22.05 72.98 18.34
N ILE A 123 21.97 71.99 19.23
CA ILE A 123 21.38 72.17 20.57
C ILE A 123 22.13 73.26 21.36
N ALA A 124 23.46 73.27 21.30
CA ALA A 124 24.27 74.29 21.98
C ALA A 124 24.03 75.70 21.42
N SER A 125 23.84 75.86 20.10
CA SER A 125 23.45 77.16 19.53
C SER A 125 22.04 77.58 19.95
N ALA A 126 21.11 76.64 20.07
CA ALA A 126 19.76 76.91 20.56
C ALA A 126 19.80 77.45 22.01
N ASP A 127 20.58 76.79 22.88
CA ASP A 127 20.83 77.25 24.25
C ASP A 127 21.43 78.66 24.30
N GLN A 128 22.33 79.01 23.37
CA GLN A 128 22.92 80.36 23.30
C GLN A 128 21.88 81.42 22.93
N VAL A 129 21.00 81.14 21.97
CA VAL A 129 19.93 82.07 21.59
C VAL A 129 18.95 82.28 22.74
N VAL A 130 18.52 81.20 23.41
CA VAL A 130 17.58 81.33 24.54
C VAL A 130 18.22 82.04 25.74
N LYS A 131 19.52 81.83 26.03
CA LYS A 131 20.24 82.61 27.05
C LYS A 131 20.34 84.10 26.72
N ALA A 132 20.54 84.45 25.45
CA ALA A 132 20.51 85.85 25.02
C ALA A 132 19.10 86.45 25.21
N ALA A 133 18.05 85.68 24.91
CA ALA A 133 16.66 86.08 25.15
C ALA A 133 16.34 86.29 26.65
N GLU A 134 16.82 85.40 27.53
CA GLU A 134 16.69 85.52 29.00
C GLU A 134 17.33 86.78 29.56
N THR A 135 18.46 87.19 28.99
CA THR A 135 19.23 88.36 29.44
C THR A 135 18.88 89.63 28.68
N GLN A 136 17.91 89.57 27.77
CA GLN A 136 17.51 90.67 26.90
C GLN A 136 18.69 91.26 26.09
N ALA A 137 19.70 90.43 25.83
CA ALA A 137 20.87 90.76 25.03
C ALA A 137 20.57 90.66 23.53
N ASP A 138 21.40 91.30 22.70
CA ASP A 138 21.31 91.13 21.25
C ASP A 138 21.57 89.67 20.85
N SER A 139 20.57 89.04 20.26
CA SER A 139 20.58 87.64 19.84
C SER A 139 20.78 87.47 18.33
N ALA A 140 20.91 88.55 17.55
CA ALA A 140 20.92 88.48 16.08
C ALA A 140 22.02 87.56 15.52
N ALA A 141 23.26 87.69 16.03
CA ALA A 141 24.38 86.85 15.61
C ALA A 141 24.21 85.39 16.05
N ALA A 142 23.73 85.15 17.27
CA ALA A 142 23.48 83.81 17.78
C ALA A 142 22.35 83.11 17.00
N TYR A 143 21.30 83.85 16.63
CA TYR A 143 20.20 83.32 15.84
C TYR A 143 20.61 83.01 14.39
N ALA A 144 21.50 83.81 13.80
CA ALA A 144 22.08 83.51 12.50
C ALA A 144 22.92 82.21 12.52
N ASP A 145 23.78 82.03 13.53
CA ASP A 145 24.56 80.79 13.72
C ASP A 145 23.66 79.57 13.99
N PHE A 146 22.59 79.75 14.78
CA PHE A 146 21.58 78.72 15.02
C PHE A 146 20.90 78.27 13.72
N ASN A 147 20.48 79.20 12.86
CA ASN A 147 19.83 78.87 11.58
C ASN A 147 20.79 78.19 10.59
N ASP A 148 22.07 78.57 10.58
CA ASP A 148 23.08 77.89 9.77
C ASP A 148 23.26 76.43 10.24
N LYS A 149 23.38 76.21 11.55
CA LYS A 149 23.49 74.87 12.14
C LYS A 149 22.22 74.04 11.93
N PHE A 150 21.04 74.66 11.99
CA PHE A 150 19.76 74.03 11.63
C PHE A 150 19.83 73.48 10.20
N GLY A 151 20.17 74.30 9.21
CA GLY A 151 20.22 73.87 7.81
C GLY A 151 21.28 72.80 7.53
N GLN A 152 22.44 72.89 8.18
CA GLN A 152 23.47 71.84 8.11
C GLN A 152 22.99 70.51 8.68
N LEU A 153 22.27 70.54 9.82
CA LEU A 153 21.75 69.35 10.46
C LEU A 153 20.57 68.75 9.68
N GLU A 154 19.65 69.57 9.19
CA GLU A 154 18.54 69.21 8.31
C GLU A 154 19.04 68.42 7.10
N THR A 155 20.07 68.93 6.42
CA THR A 155 20.66 68.27 5.25
C THR A 155 21.19 66.87 5.59
N ARG A 156 21.88 66.74 6.73
CA ARG A 156 22.44 65.44 7.18
C ARG A 156 21.35 64.47 7.63
N MET A 157 20.37 64.94 8.39
CA MET A 157 19.23 64.16 8.85
C MET A 157 18.36 63.69 7.67
N GLY A 158 18.18 64.53 6.66
CA GLY A 158 17.51 64.18 5.41
C GLY A 158 18.20 63.04 4.67
N ALA A 159 19.53 63.11 4.50
CA ALA A 159 20.31 62.04 3.88
C ALA A 159 20.22 60.71 4.66
N ILE A 160 20.20 60.76 5.99
CA ILE A 160 19.98 59.57 6.83
C ILE A 160 18.56 59.03 6.64
N SER A 161 17.55 59.91 6.59
CA SER A 161 16.15 59.54 6.40
C SER A 161 15.93 58.80 5.07
N GLU A 162 16.45 59.35 3.97
CA GLU A 162 16.42 58.71 2.64
C GLU A 162 17.05 57.31 2.67
N ARG A 163 18.17 57.17 3.39
CA ARG A 163 18.87 55.89 3.52
C ARG A 163 18.10 54.87 4.35
N ILE A 164 17.47 55.29 5.44
CA ILE A 164 16.61 54.41 6.26
C ILE A 164 15.38 53.99 5.46
N LEU A 165 14.75 54.90 4.72
CA LEU A 165 13.61 54.59 3.84
C LEU A 165 14.00 53.58 2.75
N ALA A 166 15.15 53.77 2.10
CA ALA A 166 15.66 52.83 1.11
C ALA A 166 15.94 51.43 1.70
N LEU A 167 16.49 51.36 2.91
CA LEU A 167 16.71 50.10 3.63
C LEU A 167 15.40 49.41 4.03
N ASN A 168 14.39 50.19 4.46
CA ASN A 168 13.07 49.67 4.80
C ASN A 168 12.39 49.08 3.57
N GLU A 169 12.42 49.79 2.44
CA GLU A 169 11.83 49.31 1.19
C GLU A 169 12.56 48.08 0.64
N ALA A 170 13.90 48.05 0.72
CA ALA A 170 14.68 46.88 0.35
C ALA A 170 14.36 45.66 1.24
N SER A 171 14.27 45.87 2.55
CA SER A 171 13.92 44.80 3.51
C SER A 171 12.52 44.26 3.27
N ARG A 172 11.55 45.14 2.97
CA ARG A 172 10.18 44.76 2.62
C ARG A 172 10.12 43.93 1.35
N ARG A 173 10.76 44.39 0.26
CA ARG A 173 10.82 43.65 -1.01
C ARG A 173 11.50 42.30 -0.83
N GLN A 174 12.56 42.24 -0.01
CA GLN A 174 13.25 41.01 0.30
C GLN A 174 12.35 40.03 1.08
N ALA A 175 11.60 40.49 2.07
CA ALA A 175 10.63 39.67 2.81
C ALA A 175 9.50 39.14 1.90
N GLU A 176 8.96 39.97 1.01
CA GLU A 176 7.94 39.57 0.02
C GLU A 176 8.49 38.49 -0.94
N GLN A 177 9.71 38.68 -1.46
CA GLN A 177 10.38 37.70 -2.32
C GLN A 177 10.68 36.39 -1.59
N TYR A 178 11.15 36.43 -0.34
CA TYR A 178 11.36 35.22 0.46
C TYR A 178 10.05 34.49 0.71
N SER A 179 8.97 35.19 1.03
CA SER A 179 7.65 34.60 1.22
C SER A 179 7.20 33.83 -0.04
N HIS A 180 7.25 34.46 -1.21
CA HIS A 180 6.90 33.81 -2.47
C HIS A 180 7.81 32.63 -2.80
N ARG A 181 9.12 32.77 -2.59
CA ARG A 181 10.09 31.70 -2.85
C ARG A 181 9.85 30.48 -1.96
N VAL A 182 9.62 30.71 -0.66
CA VAL A 182 9.33 29.64 0.31
C VAL A 182 8.04 28.91 -0.05
N MET A 183 6.99 29.64 -0.43
CA MET A 183 5.72 29.05 -0.87
C MET A 183 5.91 28.13 -2.09
N TRP A 184 6.61 28.59 -3.13
CA TRP A 184 6.87 27.78 -4.32
C TRP A 184 7.80 26.60 -4.05
N GLN A 185 8.84 26.79 -3.24
CA GLN A 185 9.75 25.72 -2.84
C GLN A 185 9.00 24.61 -2.10
N GLN A 186 8.25 24.95 -1.05
CA GLN A 186 7.43 23.99 -0.30
C GLN A 186 6.39 23.29 -1.18
N GLY A 187 5.68 24.04 -2.02
CA GLY A 187 4.69 23.47 -2.94
C GLY A 187 5.32 22.47 -3.92
N SER A 188 6.46 22.82 -4.52
CA SER A 188 7.17 21.95 -5.45
C SER A 188 7.72 20.68 -4.78
N ALA A 189 8.23 20.80 -3.55
CA ALA A 189 8.75 19.69 -2.79
C ALA A 189 7.64 18.70 -2.39
N VAL A 190 6.46 19.19 -2.00
CA VAL A 190 5.30 18.34 -1.69
C VAL A 190 4.84 17.58 -2.93
N VAL A 191 4.74 18.25 -4.08
CA VAL A 191 4.38 17.61 -5.35
C VAL A 191 5.43 16.55 -5.74
N LEU A 192 6.71 16.85 -5.61
CA LEU A 192 7.79 15.92 -5.92
C LEU A 192 7.75 14.68 -4.98
N ALA A 193 7.57 14.89 -3.68
CA ALA A 193 7.41 13.81 -2.71
C ALA A 193 6.22 12.89 -3.06
N PHE A 194 5.09 13.48 -3.43
CA PHE A 194 3.90 12.73 -3.86
C PHE A 194 4.16 11.91 -5.13
N VAL A 195 4.82 12.51 -6.14
CA VAL A 195 5.20 11.81 -7.38
C VAL A 195 6.14 10.65 -7.09
N CYS A 196 7.18 10.85 -6.26
CA CYS A 196 8.11 9.78 -5.87
C CYS A 196 7.41 8.63 -5.16
N LEU A 197 6.48 8.92 -4.24
CA LEU A 197 5.69 7.91 -3.54
C LEU A 197 4.74 7.18 -4.49
N ALA A 198 4.09 7.88 -5.41
CA ALA A 198 3.21 7.28 -6.41
C ALA A 198 3.98 6.35 -7.37
N LEU A 199 5.18 6.77 -7.80
CA LEU A 199 6.07 5.94 -8.63
C LEU A 199 6.57 4.70 -7.87
N ALA A 200 6.98 4.86 -6.62
CA ALA A 200 7.39 3.75 -5.76
C ALA A 200 6.24 2.76 -5.54
N ALA A 201 5.04 3.26 -5.22
CA ALA A 201 3.83 2.44 -5.06
C ALA A 201 3.46 1.71 -6.35
N GLY A 202 3.47 2.41 -7.50
CA GLY A 202 3.20 1.82 -8.81
C GLY A 202 4.23 0.74 -9.19
N TRP A 203 5.51 0.96 -8.89
CA TRP A 203 6.58 -0.03 -9.10
C TRP A 203 6.37 -1.28 -8.24
N ILE A 204 6.04 -1.12 -6.95
CA ILE A 204 5.73 -2.23 -6.05
C ILE A 204 4.52 -3.01 -6.55
N LEU A 205 3.44 -2.31 -6.87
CA LEU A 205 2.20 -2.92 -7.34
C LEU A 205 2.46 -3.76 -8.60
N ARG A 206 3.15 -3.18 -9.59
CA ARG A 206 3.57 -3.87 -10.81
C ARG A 206 4.44 -5.10 -10.52
N SER A 207 5.39 -4.99 -9.58
CA SER A 207 6.27 -6.11 -9.25
C SER A 207 5.56 -7.23 -8.50
N VAL A 208 4.65 -6.91 -7.58
CA VAL A 208 3.86 -7.88 -6.81
C VAL A 208 2.90 -8.63 -7.73
N PHE A 209 2.18 -7.92 -8.62
CA PHE A 209 1.34 -8.56 -9.63
C PHE A 209 2.15 -9.42 -10.60
N GLY A 210 3.38 -9.04 -10.92
CA GLY A 210 4.29 -9.88 -11.71
C GLY A 210 4.70 -11.18 -11.01
N LEU A 211 4.88 -11.16 -9.68
CA LEU A 211 5.19 -12.34 -8.87
C LEU A 211 3.98 -13.26 -8.68
N LEU A 212 2.79 -12.69 -8.47
CA LEU A 212 1.54 -13.44 -8.36
C LEU A 212 1.11 -14.03 -9.71
N GLY A 213 1.33 -13.26 -10.80
CA GLY A 213 0.97 -13.64 -12.17
C GLY A 213 -0.52 -13.53 -12.48
N GLY A 214 -1.28 -12.86 -11.61
CA GLY A 214 -2.72 -12.69 -11.67
C GLY A 214 -3.23 -11.98 -10.42
N GLU A 215 -4.55 -11.89 -10.29
CA GLU A 215 -5.19 -11.32 -9.11
C GLU A 215 -5.04 -12.26 -7.89
N PRO A 216 -4.82 -11.74 -6.68
CA PRO A 216 -4.67 -12.56 -5.48
C PRO A 216 -5.87 -13.48 -5.21
N GLN A 217 -7.08 -12.98 -5.51
CA GLN A 217 -8.32 -13.72 -5.29
C GLN A 217 -8.41 -14.96 -6.18
N LEU A 218 -7.94 -14.87 -7.43
CA LEU A 218 -7.87 -16.02 -8.35
C LEU A 218 -6.87 -17.08 -7.86
N ALA A 219 -5.75 -16.66 -7.27
CA ALA A 219 -4.78 -17.60 -6.70
C ALA A 219 -5.36 -18.34 -5.48
N MET A 220 -6.10 -17.65 -4.62
CA MET A 220 -6.81 -18.26 -3.48
C MET A 220 -7.88 -19.25 -3.96
N ALA A 221 -8.71 -18.84 -4.93
CA ALA A 221 -9.74 -19.71 -5.49
C ALA A 221 -9.13 -20.96 -6.14
N ALA A 222 -8.06 -20.80 -6.93
CA ALA A 222 -7.35 -21.91 -7.55
C ALA A 222 -6.79 -22.91 -6.51
N ALA A 223 -6.17 -22.41 -5.44
CA ALA A 223 -5.67 -23.26 -4.36
C ALA A 223 -6.82 -24.02 -3.66
N GLN A 224 -7.96 -23.37 -3.46
CA GLN A 224 -9.12 -23.98 -2.83
C GLN A 224 -9.79 -25.04 -3.72
N HIS A 225 -9.92 -24.79 -5.02
CA HIS A 225 -10.38 -25.81 -5.98
C HIS A 225 -9.49 -27.04 -5.98
N ILE A 226 -8.16 -26.86 -5.94
CA ILE A 226 -7.22 -27.99 -5.84
C ILE A 226 -7.41 -28.75 -4.52
N ALA A 227 -7.55 -28.03 -3.39
CA ALA A 227 -7.77 -28.65 -2.08
C ALA A 227 -9.07 -29.47 -2.01
N GLU A 228 -10.10 -29.04 -2.72
CA GLU A 228 -11.39 -29.74 -2.81
C GLU A 228 -11.42 -30.84 -3.89
N GLY A 229 -10.29 -31.12 -4.55
CA GLY A 229 -10.18 -32.14 -5.60
C GLY A 229 -10.77 -31.76 -6.96
N ARG A 230 -11.17 -30.49 -7.14
CA ARG A 230 -11.73 -29.96 -8.40
C ARG A 230 -10.59 -29.55 -9.35
N LEU A 231 -10.06 -30.53 -10.10
CA LEU A 231 -8.89 -30.37 -10.99
C LEU A 231 -9.26 -30.21 -12.49
N ASP A 232 -10.53 -30.09 -12.78
CA ASP A 232 -11.11 -30.04 -14.13
C ASP A 232 -11.10 -28.63 -14.74
N GLN A 233 -11.12 -27.59 -13.90
CA GLN A 233 -11.13 -26.20 -14.35
C GLN A 233 -9.72 -25.65 -14.57
N PRO A 234 -9.36 -25.17 -15.78
CA PRO A 234 -8.03 -24.68 -16.05
C PRO A 234 -7.76 -23.38 -15.30
N ILE A 235 -6.62 -23.32 -14.60
CA ILE A 235 -6.15 -22.08 -13.96
C ILE A 235 -5.59 -21.15 -15.06
N PRO A 236 -6.16 -19.95 -15.27
CA PRO A 236 -5.69 -19.04 -16.29
C PRO A 236 -4.33 -18.44 -15.89
N VAL A 237 -3.30 -18.72 -16.68
CA VAL A 237 -1.94 -18.21 -16.48
C VAL A 237 -1.49 -17.45 -17.72
N ALA A 238 -1.16 -16.17 -17.57
CA ALA A 238 -0.60 -15.40 -18.68
C ALA A 238 0.81 -15.93 -19.04
N ALA A 239 1.10 -16.09 -20.34
CA ALA A 239 2.36 -16.65 -20.84
C ALA A 239 3.63 -15.94 -20.30
N LYS A 240 3.54 -14.64 -20.04
CA LYS A 240 4.62 -13.80 -19.49
C LYS A 240 4.96 -14.08 -18.01
N HIS A 241 4.19 -14.91 -17.32
CA HIS A 241 4.30 -15.15 -15.88
C HIS A 241 4.57 -16.62 -15.53
N SER A 242 5.39 -17.33 -16.32
CA SER A 242 5.67 -18.77 -16.12
C SER A 242 6.32 -19.15 -14.77
N ARG A 243 6.95 -18.19 -14.09
CA ARG A 243 7.54 -18.37 -12.75
C ARG A 243 6.67 -17.82 -11.61
N SER A 244 5.44 -17.42 -11.90
CA SER A 244 4.54 -16.86 -10.88
C SER A 244 3.93 -17.92 -9.98
N LEU A 245 3.28 -17.47 -8.91
CA LEU A 245 2.46 -18.32 -8.05
C LEU A 245 1.34 -19.02 -8.85
N MET A 246 0.61 -18.28 -9.70
CA MET A 246 -0.43 -18.87 -10.56
C MET A 246 0.12 -19.96 -11.48
N ALA A 247 1.30 -19.75 -12.07
CA ALA A 247 1.95 -20.77 -12.90
C ALA A 247 2.39 -22.00 -12.10
N ALA A 248 2.79 -21.82 -10.84
CA ALA A 248 3.10 -22.94 -9.94
C ALA A 248 1.84 -23.74 -9.56
N LEU A 249 0.73 -23.07 -9.24
CA LEU A 249 -0.56 -23.71 -8.98
C LEU A 249 -1.07 -24.49 -10.20
N ALA A 250 -0.97 -23.92 -11.40
CA ALA A 250 -1.35 -24.61 -12.64
C ALA A 250 -0.46 -25.82 -12.97
N ARG A 251 0.83 -25.80 -12.59
CA ARG A 251 1.70 -26.99 -12.68
C ARG A 251 1.28 -28.06 -11.66
N MET A 252 1.01 -27.66 -10.42
CA MET A 252 0.57 -28.56 -9.36
C MET A 252 -0.75 -29.24 -9.73
N GLN A 253 -1.74 -28.50 -10.25
CA GLN A 253 -3.01 -29.04 -10.71
C GLN A 253 -2.83 -30.10 -11.80
N ARG A 254 -1.97 -29.82 -12.80
CA ARG A 254 -1.67 -30.77 -13.88
C ARG A 254 -1.00 -32.04 -13.36
N ASP A 255 0.02 -31.90 -12.51
CA ASP A 255 0.73 -33.05 -11.93
C ASP A 255 -0.21 -33.94 -11.09
N LEU A 256 -1.07 -33.33 -10.26
CA LEU A 256 -2.07 -34.06 -9.48
C LEU A 256 -3.08 -34.79 -10.37
N ARG A 257 -3.57 -34.13 -11.42
CA ARG A 257 -4.51 -34.75 -12.37
C ARG A 257 -3.88 -35.94 -13.07
N GLU A 258 -2.65 -35.80 -13.57
CA GLU A 258 -1.92 -36.89 -14.23
C GLU A 258 -1.67 -38.06 -13.28
N ARG A 259 -1.32 -37.81 -12.02
CA ARG A 259 -1.14 -38.86 -11.00
C ARG A 259 -2.44 -39.63 -10.73
N LEU A 260 -3.54 -38.90 -10.53
CA LEU A 260 -4.85 -39.52 -10.27
C LEU A 260 -5.36 -40.33 -11.47
N GLU A 261 -5.15 -39.83 -12.69
CA GLU A 261 -5.49 -40.57 -13.92
C GLU A 261 -4.64 -41.84 -14.06
N ARG A 262 -3.33 -41.78 -13.76
CA ARG A 262 -2.45 -42.96 -13.75
C ARG A 262 -2.87 -43.99 -12.72
N GLU A 263 -3.09 -43.58 -11.46
CA GLU A 263 -3.54 -44.48 -10.40
C GLU A 263 -4.88 -45.14 -10.72
N ARG A 264 -5.80 -44.42 -11.37
CA ARG A 264 -7.08 -44.98 -11.81
C ARG A 264 -6.87 -46.05 -12.88
N LEU A 265 -6.07 -45.77 -13.91
CA LEU A 265 -5.77 -46.72 -14.98
C LEU A 265 -5.05 -47.96 -14.45
N GLU A 266 -4.13 -47.79 -13.50
CA GLU A 266 -3.43 -48.90 -12.85
C GLU A 266 -4.39 -49.76 -12.03
N ARG A 267 -5.31 -49.15 -11.27
CA ARG A 267 -6.36 -49.88 -10.55
C ARG A 267 -7.29 -50.65 -11.48
N GLU A 268 -7.77 -50.02 -12.56
CA GLU A 268 -8.63 -50.69 -13.55
C GLU A 268 -7.91 -51.87 -14.21
N ARG A 269 -6.62 -51.71 -14.55
CA ARG A 269 -5.78 -52.81 -15.07
C ARG A 269 -5.59 -53.93 -14.06
N SER A 270 -5.35 -53.60 -12.79
CA SER A 270 -5.18 -54.60 -11.72
C SER A 270 -6.44 -55.43 -11.55
N ILE A 271 -7.61 -54.80 -11.47
CA ILE A 271 -8.90 -55.49 -11.34
C ILE A 271 -9.17 -56.35 -12.57
N ALA A 272 -8.92 -55.84 -13.78
CA ALA A 272 -9.09 -56.61 -15.01
C ALA A 272 -8.14 -57.83 -15.07
N ALA A 273 -6.88 -57.67 -14.65
CA ALA A 273 -5.91 -58.76 -14.60
C ALA A 273 -6.31 -59.83 -13.56
N GLU A 274 -6.82 -59.42 -12.41
CA GLU A 274 -7.34 -60.33 -11.38
C GLU A 274 -8.54 -61.14 -11.89
N ASN A 275 -9.53 -60.48 -12.48
CA ASN A 275 -10.70 -61.13 -13.08
C ASN A 275 -10.32 -62.10 -14.19
N LEU A 276 -9.37 -61.71 -15.06
CA LEU A 276 -8.87 -62.58 -16.13
C LEU A 276 -8.18 -63.83 -15.55
N ARG A 277 -7.41 -63.66 -14.47
CA ARG A 277 -6.73 -64.77 -13.79
C ARG A 277 -7.73 -65.73 -13.15
N ILE A 278 -8.78 -65.22 -12.50
CA ILE A 278 -9.88 -66.05 -11.95
C ILE A 278 -10.55 -66.85 -13.07
N ARG A 279 -10.95 -66.20 -14.17
CA ARG A 279 -11.58 -66.86 -15.31
C ARG A 279 -10.69 -67.95 -15.92
N THR A 280 -9.40 -67.65 -16.09
CA THR A 280 -8.42 -68.62 -16.62
C THR A 280 -8.26 -69.83 -15.70
N ALA A 281 -8.30 -69.63 -14.37
CA ALA A 281 -8.25 -70.71 -13.41
C ALA A 281 -9.50 -71.61 -13.50
N LEU A 282 -10.69 -71.01 -13.66
CA LEU A 282 -11.95 -71.74 -13.85
C LEU A 282 -11.96 -72.54 -15.17
N ASP A 283 -11.43 -71.96 -16.27
CA ASP A 283 -11.40 -72.60 -17.60
C ASP A 283 -10.52 -73.86 -17.62
N ASN A 284 -9.45 -73.88 -16.81
CA ASN A 284 -8.51 -75.00 -16.70
C ASN A 284 -8.84 -75.99 -15.57
N ALA A 285 -9.90 -75.75 -14.78
CA ALA A 285 -10.30 -76.68 -13.75
C ALA A 285 -10.82 -77.99 -14.36
N SER A 286 -10.37 -79.15 -13.85
CA SER A 286 -10.75 -80.47 -14.36
C SER A 286 -12.19 -80.88 -14.04
N THR A 287 -12.80 -80.23 -13.03
CA THR A 287 -14.21 -80.44 -12.67
C THR A 287 -15.09 -79.60 -13.60
N GLY A 288 -16.16 -80.17 -14.13
CA GLY A 288 -17.13 -79.40 -14.91
C GLY A 288 -17.85 -78.36 -14.05
N MET A 289 -17.75 -77.09 -14.42
CA MET A 289 -18.35 -75.96 -13.70
C MET A 289 -19.16 -75.10 -14.66
N TYR A 290 -20.28 -74.59 -14.19
CA TYR A 290 -21.00 -73.49 -14.82
C TYR A 290 -21.35 -72.46 -13.77
N ILE A 291 -21.51 -71.19 -14.17
CA ILE A 291 -22.05 -70.15 -13.30
C ILE A 291 -23.38 -69.71 -13.90
N ALA A 292 -24.40 -69.61 -13.06
CA ALA A 292 -25.70 -69.05 -13.42
C ALA A 292 -25.95 -67.75 -12.67
N ASP A 293 -26.63 -66.80 -13.31
CA ASP A 293 -27.12 -65.58 -12.66
C ASP A 293 -28.31 -65.88 -11.71
N PRO A 294 -28.82 -64.89 -10.96
CA PRO A 294 -29.95 -65.10 -10.05
C PRO A 294 -31.24 -65.57 -10.75
N ASP A 295 -31.37 -65.33 -12.05
CA ASP A 295 -32.51 -65.75 -12.87
C ASP A 295 -32.34 -67.17 -13.43
N LEU A 296 -31.31 -67.90 -12.98
CA LEU A 296 -30.96 -69.26 -13.40
C LEU A 296 -30.60 -69.35 -14.90
N THR A 297 -30.05 -68.29 -15.45
CA THR A 297 -29.45 -68.30 -16.79
C THR A 297 -27.96 -68.58 -16.68
N ILE A 298 -27.46 -69.57 -17.42
CA ILE A 298 -26.05 -69.92 -17.43
C ILE A 298 -25.26 -68.78 -18.08
N ILE A 299 -24.37 -68.12 -17.32
CA ILE A 299 -23.54 -67.01 -17.79
C ILE A 299 -22.10 -67.43 -18.10
N TYR A 300 -21.66 -68.59 -17.60
CA TYR A 300 -20.32 -69.12 -17.84
C TYR A 300 -20.32 -70.65 -17.76
N THR A 301 -19.49 -71.30 -18.56
CA THR A 301 -19.22 -72.74 -18.50
C THR A 301 -17.74 -72.97 -18.76
N ASN A 302 -17.09 -73.86 -18.03
CA ASN A 302 -15.70 -74.22 -18.31
C ASN A 302 -15.58 -75.36 -19.34
N SER A 303 -14.35 -75.60 -19.81
CA SER A 303 -14.05 -76.62 -20.82
C SER A 303 -14.35 -78.05 -20.34
N ALA A 304 -14.12 -78.34 -19.06
CA ALA A 304 -14.41 -79.65 -18.47
C ALA A 304 -15.91 -80.00 -18.51
N LEU A 305 -16.79 -79.03 -18.24
CA LEU A 305 -18.23 -79.26 -18.34
C LEU A 305 -18.66 -79.53 -19.78
N GLN A 306 -18.15 -78.75 -20.74
CA GLN A 306 -18.45 -78.96 -22.15
C GLN A 306 -18.01 -80.35 -22.62
N ASN A 307 -16.82 -80.80 -22.21
CA ASN A 307 -16.31 -82.15 -22.51
C ASN A 307 -17.17 -83.24 -21.87
N LEU A 308 -17.57 -83.06 -20.61
CA LEU A 308 -18.46 -84.00 -19.90
C LEU A 308 -19.80 -84.13 -20.63
N LEU A 309 -20.44 -83.00 -20.91
CA LEU A 309 -21.74 -82.97 -21.59
C LEU A 309 -21.66 -83.52 -23.01
N HIS A 310 -20.56 -83.31 -23.73
CA HIS A 310 -20.34 -83.91 -25.05
C HIS A 310 -20.16 -85.44 -24.96
N THR A 311 -19.41 -85.92 -23.95
CA THR A 311 -19.14 -87.35 -23.75
C THR A 311 -20.40 -88.14 -23.39
N TYR A 312 -21.26 -87.56 -22.55
CA TYR A 312 -22.49 -88.19 -22.07
C TYR A 312 -23.75 -87.64 -22.76
N ALA A 313 -23.60 -86.99 -23.92
CA ALA A 313 -24.69 -86.27 -24.58
C ALA A 313 -25.93 -87.13 -24.86
N ASP A 314 -25.73 -88.39 -25.23
CA ASP A 314 -26.83 -89.30 -25.61
C ASP A 314 -27.65 -89.75 -24.40
N ASP A 315 -26.99 -89.93 -23.25
CA ASP A 315 -27.63 -90.25 -21.97
C ASP A 315 -28.40 -89.03 -21.43
N ILE A 316 -27.80 -87.84 -21.56
CA ILE A 316 -28.41 -86.58 -21.12
C ILE A 316 -29.62 -86.23 -21.98
N GLN A 317 -29.51 -86.28 -23.31
CA GLN A 317 -30.60 -85.96 -24.24
C GLN A 317 -31.80 -86.90 -24.10
N ALA A 318 -31.58 -88.18 -23.76
CA ALA A 318 -32.66 -89.13 -23.50
C ALA A 318 -33.51 -88.75 -22.27
N CYS A 319 -32.89 -88.15 -21.26
CA CYS A 319 -33.56 -87.72 -20.03
C CYS A 319 -33.96 -86.23 -20.04
N ALA A 320 -33.33 -85.41 -20.88
CA ALA A 320 -33.57 -83.98 -21.05
C ALA A 320 -33.75 -83.67 -22.56
N PRO A 321 -34.95 -83.86 -23.12
CA PRO A 321 -35.18 -83.80 -24.57
C PRO A 321 -34.83 -82.47 -25.25
N ALA A 322 -34.86 -81.36 -24.50
CA ALA A 322 -34.51 -80.04 -25.02
C ALA A 322 -32.99 -79.81 -25.13
N PHE A 323 -32.17 -80.67 -24.51
CA PHE A 323 -30.71 -80.60 -24.63
C PHE A 323 -30.26 -81.14 -26.00
N HIS A 324 -29.37 -80.40 -26.65
CA HIS A 324 -28.73 -80.82 -27.89
C HIS A 324 -27.21 -80.75 -27.74
N ARG A 325 -26.51 -81.74 -28.31
CA ARG A 325 -25.04 -81.84 -28.26
C ARG A 325 -24.32 -80.57 -28.74
N THR A 326 -24.90 -79.84 -29.69
CA THR A 326 -24.33 -78.62 -30.27
C THR A 326 -24.91 -77.33 -29.66
N ALA A 327 -25.70 -77.42 -28.58
CA ALA A 327 -26.28 -76.25 -27.95
C ALA A 327 -25.18 -75.40 -27.29
N ASN A 328 -25.22 -74.09 -27.53
CA ASN A 328 -24.46 -73.16 -26.71
C ASN A 328 -25.18 -73.00 -25.37
N LEU A 329 -24.52 -73.40 -24.29
CA LEU A 329 -25.10 -73.39 -22.94
C LEU A 329 -25.15 -71.99 -22.34
N VAL A 330 -24.22 -71.11 -22.73
CA VAL A 330 -24.20 -69.73 -22.23
C VAL A 330 -25.40 -68.97 -22.80
N GLY A 331 -26.19 -68.35 -21.91
CA GLY A 331 -27.44 -67.67 -22.20
C GLY A 331 -28.68 -68.59 -22.15
N GLN A 332 -28.51 -69.88 -21.83
CA GLN A 332 -29.63 -70.83 -21.68
C GLN A 332 -30.01 -70.99 -20.19
N PRO A 333 -31.27 -71.32 -19.88
CA PRO A 333 -31.67 -71.61 -18.52
C PRO A 333 -31.02 -72.91 -18.02
N VAL A 334 -30.69 -72.99 -16.73
CA VAL A 334 -30.12 -74.19 -16.09
C VAL A 334 -31.02 -75.42 -16.26
N SER A 335 -32.34 -75.21 -16.39
CA SER A 335 -33.31 -76.29 -16.66
C SER A 335 -33.04 -77.06 -17.96
N LEU A 336 -32.25 -76.52 -18.89
CA LEU A 336 -31.80 -77.25 -20.08
C LEU A 336 -31.03 -78.53 -19.73
N LEU A 337 -30.31 -78.52 -18.61
CA LEU A 337 -29.50 -79.65 -18.15
C LEU A 337 -30.24 -80.52 -17.13
N GLU A 338 -31.46 -80.17 -16.71
CA GLU A 338 -32.23 -80.93 -15.72
C GLU A 338 -33.01 -82.07 -16.37
N VAL A 339 -33.20 -83.18 -15.64
CA VAL A 339 -34.04 -84.30 -16.09
C VAL A 339 -35.47 -83.82 -16.31
N GLY A 340 -36.03 -84.10 -17.49
CA GLY A 340 -37.35 -83.63 -17.92
C GLY A 340 -37.40 -82.15 -18.29
N ASN A 341 -36.26 -81.46 -18.33
CA ASN A 341 -36.14 -80.02 -18.55
C ASN A 341 -36.97 -79.13 -17.61
N ALA A 342 -37.28 -79.64 -16.42
CA ALA A 342 -38.03 -78.94 -15.39
C ALA A 342 -37.10 -78.49 -14.26
N GLN A 343 -37.38 -77.33 -13.67
CA GLN A 343 -36.63 -76.86 -12.51
C GLN A 343 -36.94 -77.73 -11.29
N ASP A 344 -35.89 -78.18 -10.60
CA ASP A 344 -36.02 -78.84 -9.32
C ASP A 344 -36.17 -77.78 -8.20
N ALA A 345 -37.40 -77.44 -7.86
CA ALA A 345 -37.69 -76.41 -6.84
C ALA A 345 -37.10 -76.75 -5.45
N GLU A 346 -36.86 -78.03 -5.17
CA GLU A 346 -36.37 -78.49 -3.86
C GLU A 346 -34.87 -78.20 -3.68
N ILE A 347 -34.06 -78.29 -4.74
CA ILE A 347 -32.64 -77.94 -4.64
C ILE A 347 -32.45 -76.44 -4.44
N TYR A 348 -33.22 -75.59 -5.12
CA TYR A 348 -33.10 -74.13 -4.99
C TYR A 348 -33.56 -73.63 -3.61
N GLN A 349 -34.61 -74.22 -3.03
CA GLN A 349 -35.00 -73.93 -1.65
C GLN A 349 -33.92 -74.33 -0.63
N ARG A 350 -33.17 -75.41 -0.88
CA ARG A 350 -32.03 -75.81 -0.03
C ARG A 350 -30.85 -74.85 -0.20
N LEU A 351 -30.54 -74.44 -1.43
CA LEU A 351 -29.49 -73.46 -1.73
C LEU A 351 -29.77 -72.11 -1.05
N ASP A 352 -31.03 -71.67 -1.02
CA ASP A 352 -31.40 -70.43 -0.33
C ASP A 352 -31.20 -70.49 1.19
N ARG A 353 -31.53 -71.64 1.82
CA ARG A 353 -31.42 -71.84 3.27
C ARG A 353 -30.01 -72.15 3.77
N GLN A 354 -29.23 -72.93 3.01
CA GLN A 354 -27.96 -73.50 3.46
C GLN A 354 -26.75 -73.00 2.67
N GLY A 355 -26.95 -72.27 1.56
CA GLY A 355 -25.88 -71.70 0.73
C GLY A 355 -25.16 -72.70 -0.18
N ALA A 356 -25.31 -74.01 0.03
CA ALA A 356 -24.80 -75.06 -0.83
C ALA A 356 -25.72 -76.28 -0.82
N ALA A 357 -25.71 -77.05 -1.91
CA ALA A 357 -26.46 -78.30 -2.03
C ALA A 357 -25.65 -79.31 -2.86
N GLN A 358 -25.69 -80.58 -2.44
CA GLN A 358 -25.12 -81.68 -3.18
C GLN A 358 -26.24 -82.65 -3.58
N ARG A 359 -26.21 -83.10 -4.83
CA ARG A 359 -27.11 -84.16 -5.33
C ARG A 359 -26.42 -85.01 -6.37
N GLU A 360 -26.98 -86.19 -6.62
CA GLU A 360 -26.61 -87.06 -7.72
C GLU A 360 -27.76 -87.11 -8.73
N VAL A 361 -27.47 -86.80 -9.98
CA VAL A 361 -28.46 -86.80 -11.07
C VAL A 361 -28.17 -87.98 -11.99
N GLN A 362 -29.15 -88.89 -12.09
CA GLN A 362 -29.05 -90.07 -12.93
C GLN A 362 -29.59 -89.79 -14.34
N TYR A 363 -28.72 -89.83 -15.33
CA TYR A 363 -29.04 -89.79 -16.76
C TYR A 363 -28.90 -91.19 -17.34
N ARG A 364 -30.00 -91.96 -17.35
CA ARG A 364 -30.04 -93.35 -17.83
C ARG A 364 -28.94 -94.22 -17.18
N THR A 365 -27.82 -94.45 -17.86
CA THR A 365 -26.68 -95.27 -17.38
C THR A 365 -25.56 -94.47 -16.71
N THR A 366 -25.58 -93.14 -16.79
CA THR A 366 -24.59 -92.25 -16.18
C THR A 366 -25.16 -91.56 -14.94
N CYS A 367 -24.38 -91.50 -13.87
CA CYS A 367 -24.67 -90.68 -12.69
C CYS A 367 -23.70 -89.50 -12.65
N ILE A 368 -24.22 -88.27 -12.52
CA ILE A 368 -23.42 -87.05 -12.35
C ILE A 368 -23.69 -86.48 -10.96
N ALA A 369 -22.66 -86.45 -10.11
CA ALA A 369 -22.72 -85.74 -8.85
C ALA A 369 -22.57 -84.22 -9.11
N GLN A 370 -23.52 -83.44 -8.61
CA GLN A 370 -23.56 -81.99 -8.69
C GLN A 370 -23.40 -81.39 -7.30
N ASN A 371 -22.41 -80.52 -7.16
CA ASN A 371 -22.23 -79.68 -5.98
C ASN A 371 -22.51 -78.24 -6.41
N VAL A 372 -23.60 -77.67 -5.92
CA VAL A 372 -24.05 -76.31 -6.29
C VAL A 372 -23.86 -75.41 -5.08
N SER A 373 -23.25 -74.25 -5.29
CA SER A 373 -23.06 -73.23 -4.24
C SER A 373 -23.65 -71.89 -4.66
N ALA A 374 -24.29 -71.19 -3.73
CA ALA A 374 -24.79 -69.84 -3.95
C ALA A 374 -23.63 -68.83 -3.85
N ILE A 375 -23.49 -67.99 -4.86
CA ILE A 375 -22.56 -66.86 -4.88
C ILE A 375 -23.27 -65.68 -4.24
N ARG A 376 -22.72 -65.15 -3.15
CA ARG A 376 -23.25 -63.98 -2.44
C ARG A 376 -22.18 -62.88 -2.36
N ASP A 377 -22.61 -61.63 -2.39
CA ASP A 377 -21.71 -60.50 -2.13
C ASP A 377 -21.48 -60.30 -0.62
N ASP A 378 -20.61 -59.35 -0.27
CA ASP A 378 -20.29 -59.00 1.13
C ASP A 378 -21.50 -58.45 1.92
N ALA A 379 -22.55 -58.01 1.22
CA ALA A 379 -23.80 -57.55 1.81
C ALA A 379 -24.84 -58.68 1.94
N GLY A 380 -24.51 -59.91 1.51
CA GLY A 380 -25.36 -61.09 1.54
C GLY A 380 -26.35 -61.20 0.37
N ALA A 381 -26.31 -60.27 -0.59
CA ALA A 381 -27.15 -60.30 -1.77
C ALA A 381 -26.74 -61.45 -2.69
N HIS A 382 -27.75 -62.10 -3.29
CA HIS A 382 -27.55 -63.26 -4.14
C HIS A 382 -27.08 -62.83 -5.53
N LEU A 383 -25.85 -63.22 -5.90
CA LEU A 383 -25.24 -62.88 -7.19
C LEU A 383 -25.38 -64.00 -8.24
N GLY A 384 -25.66 -65.23 -7.82
CA GLY A 384 -25.78 -66.35 -8.75
C GLY A 384 -25.45 -67.69 -8.09
N PHE A 385 -25.21 -68.71 -8.91
CA PHE A 385 -24.86 -70.06 -8.48
C PHE A 385 -23.66 -70.57 -9.27
N VAL A 386 -22.85 -71.45 -8.67
CA VAL A 386 -21.73 -72.16 -9.32
C VAL A 386 -21.78 -73.66 -9.05
#